data_AF-A0A800JET6-F1
#
_entry.id   AF-A0A800JET6-F1
#
_cell.length_a   1.000
_cell.length_b   1.000
_cell.length_c   1.000
_cell.angle_alpha   90.00
_cell.angle_beta   90.00
_cell.angle_gamma   90.00
#
_symmetry.space_group_name_H-M   'P 1'
#
loop_
_entity.id
_entity.type
_entity.pdbx_description
1 polymer ?
#
loop_
_entity_poly.entity_id
_entity_poly.type
_entity_poly.pdbx_seq_one_letter_code
_entity_poly.pdbx_strand_id
1 'polypeptide(L)'
;DAGVVERLGRLDQIESAIANHELAFRMQSAVPELTDLKGETDATKKLYGLDASFKNTATFGRNCLVARRLVERGVRFIELTCPGGNGDRWDQHGGLKDGHTKNAKSVDQGIGALLQDLENRGLLDTTLVVWMGEFGRTPFAQGNNGRDHNPYGF
;
A
#
# COMPACT_ATOMS: atom_id res chain seq x y z
N ASP A 1 -19.24 34.99 -27.92
CA ASP A 1 -20.39 34.22 -28.45
C ASP A 1 -21.32 33.81 -27.30
N ALA A 2 -22.08 34.79 -26.79
CA ALA A 2 -22.87 34.64 -25.57
C ALA A 2 -24.16 33.81 -25.76
N GLY A 3 -24.62 33.66 -27.01
CA GLY A 3 -25.88 32.98 -27.34
C GLY A 3 -25.82 31.46 -27.38
N VAL A 4 -24.65 30.85 -27.20
CA VAL A 4 -24.50 29.38 -27.11
C VAL A 4 -24.69 28.91 -25.67
N VAL A 5 -24.16 29.66 -24.69
CA VAL A 5 -24.28 29.37 -23.25
C VAL A 5 -25.74 29.49 -22.78
N GLU A 6 -26.49 30.45 -23.33
CA GLU A 6 -27.90 30.67 -23.01
C GLU A 6 -28.83 29.58 -23.61
N ARG A 7 -28.43 28.94 -24.72
CA ARG A 7 -29.23 27.88 -25.38
C ARG A 7 -29.01 26.49 -24.82
N LEU A 8 -27.85 26.21 -24.25
CA LEU A 8 -27.48 24.86 -23.79
C LEU A 8 -27.58 24.69 -22.28
N GLY A 9 -27.75 25.78 -21.52
CA GLY A 9 -27.58 25.77 -20.07
C GLY A 9 -26.13 25.46 -19.68
N ARG A 10 -25.79 25.54 -18.38
CA ARG A 10 -24.54 24.93 -17.89
C ARG A 10 -24.64 23.43 -18.17
N LEU A 11 -23.97 22.97 -19.22
CA LEU A 11 -23.87 21.55 -19.54
C LEU A 11 -22.99 20.90 -18.46
N ASP A 12 -23.63 20.49 -17.38
CA ASP A 12 -23.01 19.86 -16.20
C ASP A 12 -22.07 18.71 -16.58
N GLN A 13 -22.36 18.02 -17.69
CA GLN A 13 -21.50 16.96 -18.23
C GLN A 13 -20.14 17.47 -18.73
N ILE A 14 -20.08 18.63 -19.37
CA ILE A 14 -18.82 19.22 -19.88
C ILE A 14 -18.01 19.77 -18.71
N GLU A 15 -18.64 20.50 -17.79
CA GLU A 15 -17.99 21.01 -16.57
C GLU A 15 -17.48 19.86 -15.69
N SER A 16 -18.26 18.79 -15.53
CA SER A 16 -17.84 17.59 -14.80
C SER A 16 -16.68 16.88 -15.49
N ALA A 17 -16.68 16.78 -16.83
CA ALA A 17 -15.57 16.21 -17.58
C ALA A 17 -14.29 17.03 -17.40
N ILE A 18 -14.38 18.37 -17.48
CA ILE A 18 -13.25 19.27 -17.24
C ILE A 18 -12.72 19.10 -15.82
N ALA A 19 -13.60 19.12 -14.80
CA ALA A 19 -13.21 18.93 -13.40
C ALA A 19 -12.53 17.57 -13.16
N ASN A 20 -13.03 16.50 -13.77
CA ASN A 20 -12.42 15.17 -13.71
C ASN A 20 -11.05 15.13 -14.40
N HIS A 21 -10.90 15.76 -15.56
CA HIS A 21 -9.62 15.83 -16.26
C HIS A 21 -8.60 16.68 -15.51
N GLU A 22 -9.01 17.80 -14.92
CA GLU A 22 -8.15 18.63 -14.07
C GLU A 22 -7.75 17.91 -12.78
N LEU A 23 -8.66 17.15 -12.18
CA LEU A 23 -8.35 16.31 -11.02
C LEU A 23 -7.34 15.21 -11.42
N ALA A 24 -7.59 14.51 -12.52
CA ALA A 24 -6.67 13.49 -13.05
C ALA A 24 -5.28 14.08 -13.36
N PHE A 25 -5.22 15.28 -13.95
CA PHE A 25 -3.96 15.99 -14.22
C PHE A 25 -3.24 16.38 -12.92
N ARG A 26 -3.96 16.89 -11.91
CA ARG A 26 -3.41 17.17 -10.58
C ARG A 26 -2.87 15.90 -9.90
N MET A 27 -3.58 14.78 -10.02
CA MET A 27 -3.08 13.49 -9.54
C MET A 27 -1.80 13.07 -10.28
N GLN A 28 -1.78 13.15 -11.61
CA GLN A 28 -0.61 12.80 -12.43
C GLN A 28 0.63 13.66 -12.12
N SER A 29 0.43 14.95 -11.87
CA SER A 29 1.52 15.88 -11.53
C SER A 29 2.05 15.72 -10.10
N ALA A 30 1.23 15.24 -9.16
CA ALA A 30 1.64 15.01 -7.77
C ALA A 30 2.39 13.68 -7.53
N VAL A 31 2.20 12.68 -8.41
CA VAL A 31 2.78 11.33 -8.29
C VAL A 31 4.32 11.30 -8.35
N PRO A 32 5.00 12.03 -9.26
CA PRO A 32 6.47 12.01 -9.32
C PRO A 32 7.11 12.48 -8.01
N GLU A 33 6.64 13.58 -7.44
CA GLU A 33 7.18 14.12 -6.18
C GLU A 33 6.93 13.17 -5.00
N LEU A 34 5.76 12.50 -4.99
CA LEU A 34 5.41 11.52 -3.96
C LEU A 34 6.34 10.30 -3.96
N THR A 35 6.70 9.83 -5.15
CA THR A 35 7.42 8.57 -5.35
C THR A 35 8.94 8.73 -5.47
N ASP A 36 9.42 9.98 -5.61
CA ASP A 36 10.84 10.32 -5.54
C ASP A 36 11.31 10.38 -4.08
N LEU A 37 12.15 9.41 -3.70
CA LEU A 37 12.69 9.25 -2.35
C LEU A 37 14.13 9.75 -2.22
N LYS A 38 14.67 10.45 -3.23
CA LYS A 38 16.06 10.95 -3.19
C LYS A 38 16.31 11.84 -1.98
N GLY A 39 15.34 12.68 -1.61
CA GLY A 39 15.40 13.59 -0.47
C GLY A 39 15.29 12.94 0.92
N GLU A 40 14.96 11.64 1.00
CA GLU A 40 14.90 10.93 2.28
C GLU A 40 16.32 10.69 2.83
N THR A 41 16.47 10.81 4.15
CA THR A 41 17.77 10.59 4.80
C THR A 41 18.20 9.14 4.66
N ASP A 42 19.51 8.89 4.70
CA ASP A 42 20.03 7.52 4.64
C ASP A 42 19.58 6.68 5.85
N ALA A 43 19.42 7.32 7.01
CA ALA A 43 18.85 6.68 8.19
C ALA A 43 17.40 6.22 7.93
N THR A 44 16.56 7.07 7.31
CA THR A 44 15.20 6.70 6.93
C THR A 44 15.20 5.57 5.91
N LYS A 45 16.01 5.68 4.84
CA LYS A 45 16.10 4.64 3.80
C LYS A 45 16.51 3.28 4.41
N LYS A 46 17.46 3.29 5.34
CA LYS A 46 17.90 2.09 6.05
C LYS A 46 16.83 1.54 7.01
N LEU A 47 16.12 2.42 7.72
CA LEU A 47 15.02 2.03 8.62
C LEU A 47 13.98 1.19 7.85
N TYR A 48 13.55 1.67 6.69
CA TYR A 48 12.62 0.96 5.81
C TYR A 48 13.25 -0.20 5.01
N GLY A 49 14.56 -0.43 5.11
CA GLY A 49 15.23 -1.56 4.47
C GLY A 49 15.38 -1.43 2.95
N LEU A 50 15.52 -0.20 2.43
CA LEU A 50 15.70 0.04 0.98
C LEU A 50 17.02 -0.53 0.46
N ASP A 51 17.99 -0.76 1.35
CA ASP A 51 19.27 -1.42 1.12
C ASP A 51 19.25 -2.93 1.39
N ALA A 52 18.09 -3.50 1.73
CA ALA A 52 17.98 -4.92 2.06
C ALA A 52 18.42 -5.81 0.88
N SER A 53 19.25 -6.82 1.18
CA SER A 53 19.69 -7.81 0.19
C SER A 53 18.55 -8.63 -0.38
N PHE A 54 17.45 -8.80 0.38
CA PHE A 54 16.23 -9.43 -0.10
C PHE A 54 15.33 -8.40 -0.77
N LYS A 55 15.22 -8.47 -2.10
CA LYS A 55 14.51 -7.46 -2.92
C LYS A 55 13.07 -7.18 -2.50
N ASN A 56 12.34 -8.20 -2.02
CA ASN A 56 10.96 -7.99 -1.59
C ASN A 56 10.87 -7.17 -0.28
N THR A 57 11.85 -7.28 0.62
CA THR A 57 11.95 -6.38 1.78
C THR A 57 12.13 -4.94 1.33
N ALA A 58 13.07 -4.68 0.42
CA ALA A 58 13.30 -3.32 -0.11
C ALA A 58 12.08 -2.78 -0.87
N THR A 59 11.36 -3.64 -1.61
CA THR A 59 10.15 -3.28 -2.35
C THR A 59 9.02 -2.88 -1.40
N PHE A 60 8.73 -3.72 -0.40
CA PHE A 60 7.68 -3.41 0.57
C PHE A 60 8.04 -2.23 1.46
N GLY A 61 9.31 -2.12 1.87
CA GLY A 61 9.85 -0.97 2.58
C GLY A 61 9.66 0.34 1.82
N ARG A 62 9.94 0.35 0.51
CA ARG A 62 9.66 1.49 -0.37
C ARG A 62 8.16 1.84 -0.38
N ASN A 63 7.29 0.85 -0.49
CA ASN A 63 5.84 1.08 -0.47
C ASN A 63 5.38 1.67 0.87
N CYS A 64 5.91 1.17 1.99
CA CYS A 64 5.63 1.71 3.32
C CYS A 64 6.09 3.17 3.47
N LEU A 65 7.28 3.51 2.96
CA LEU A 65 7.80 4.88 3.00
C LEU A 65 6.94 5.82 2.15
N VAL A 66 6.48 5.38 0.97
CA VAL A 66 5.51 6.12 0.17
C VAL A 66 4.17 6.26 0.91
N ALA A 67 3.70 5.21 1.61
CA ALA A 67 2.50 5.27 2.43
C ALA A 67 2.63 6.33 3.55
N ARG A 68 3.77 6.41 4.24
CA ARG A 68 4.00 7.48 5.21
C ARG A 68 3.84 8.87 4.58
N ARG A 69 4.42 9.07 3.39
CA ARG A 69 4.28 10.35 2.65
C ARG A 69 2.84 10.64 2.19
N LEU A 70 2.08 9.59 1.86
CA LEU A 70 0.65 9.71 1.58
C LEU A 70 -0.13 10.14 2.83
N VAL A 71 0.19 9.59 4.01
CA VAL A 71 -0.39 10.02 5.30
C VAL A 71 -0.07 11.48 5.58
N GLU A 72 1.18 11.92 5.42
CA GLU A 72 1.58 13.33 5.60
C GLU A 72 0.81 14.30 4.69
N ARG A 73 0.38 13.83 3.52
CA ARG A 73 -0.40 14.60 2.55
C ARG A 73 -1.92 14.47 2.75
N GLY A 74 -2.36 13.83 3.83
CA GLY A 74 -3.77 13.73 4.22
C GLY A 74 -4.59 12.70 3.42
N VAL A 75 -3.93 11.72 2.78
CA VAL A 75 -4.65 10.63 2.10
C VAL A 75 -5.36 9.76 3.14
N ARG A 76 -6.67 9.56 2.93
CA ARG A 76 -7.57 8.98 3.94
C ARG A 76 -7.57 7.45 3.97
N PHE A 77 -7.14 6.80 2.90
CA PHE A 77 -7.15 5.36 2.77
C PHE A 77 -5.95 4.91 1.94
N ILE A 78 -5.16 3.99 2.49
CA ILE A 78 -3.94 3.47 1.87
C ILE A 78 -3.93 1.97 2.12
N GLU A 79 -3.76 1.19 1.05
CA GLU A 79 -3.64 -0.25 1.12
C GLU A 79 -2.21 -0.67 0.75
N LEU A 80 -1.62 -1.51 1.60
CA LEU A 80 -0.30 -2.10 1.37
C LEU A 80 -0.44 -3.62 1.26
N THR A 81 -0.12 -4.16 0.09
CA THR A 81 -0.14 -5.60 -0.15
C THR A 81 1.28 -6.16 -0.14
N CYS A 82 1.45 -7.36 0.44
CA CYS A 82 2.71 -8.10 0.37
C CYS A 82 3.21 -8.16 -1.10
N PRO A 83 4.50 -7.95 -1.39
CA PRO A 83 5.01 -8.11 -2.75
C PRO A 83 4.82 -9.55 -3.24
N GLY A 84 4.58 -9.72 -4.53
CA GLY A 84 4.54 -11.04 -5.15
C GLY A 84 5.94 -11.66 -5.30
N GLY A 85 6.02 -12.85 -5.89
CA GLY A 85 7.29 -13.48 -6.27
C GLY A 85 7.85 -14.52 -5.30
N ASN A 86 7.13 -14.84 -4.21
CA ASN A 86 7.48 -15.89 -3.25
C ASN A 86 6.45 -17.04 -3.26
N GLY A 87 5.84 -17.29 -4.43
CA GLY A 87 4.59 -18.05 -4.56
C GLY A 87 3.37 -17.13 -4.54
N ASP A 88 2.21 -17.66 -4.16
CA ASP A 88 1.08 -16.81 -3.76
C ASP A 88 1.47 -16.00 -2.51
N ARG A 89 0.72 -14.95 -2.17
CA ARG A 89 0.98 -14.15 -0.97
C ARG A 89 0.64 -14.95 0.28
N TRP A 90 -0.55 -14.78 0.81
CA TRP A 90 -0.96 -15.48 2.03
C TRP A 90 -1.81 -16.73 1.72
N ASP A 91 -2.29 -16.89 0.47
CA ASP A 91 -3.05 -18.05 0.01
C ASP A 91 -2.16 -19.14 -0.62
N GLN A 92 -1.17 -19.62 0.13
CA GLN A 92 -0.31 -20.70 -0.38
C GLN A 92 -0.89 -22.08 -0.08
N HIS A 93 -0.77 -22.99 -1.04
CA HIS A 93 -1.18 -24.40 -0.95
C HIS A 93 0.02 -25.37 -1.03
N GLY A 94 1.24 -24.81 -1.04
CA GLY A 94 2.48 -25.43 -1.46
C GLY A 94 3.67 -24.66 -0.88
N GLY A 95 4.71 -25.35 -0.43
CA GLY A 95 5.94 -24.73 0.07
C GLY A 95 5.77 -23.80 1.28
N LEU A 96 4.74 -23.99 2.12
CA LEU A 96 4.30 -22.99 3.11
C LEU A 96 5.42 -22.43 3.97
N LYS A 97 6.28 -23.30 4.51
CA LYS A 97 7.37 -22.85 5.36
C LYS A 97 8.30 -21.89 4.62
N ASP A 98 8.68 -22.23 3.40
CA ASP A 98 9.56 -21.38 2.59
C ASP A 98 8.85 -20.09 2.16
N GLY A 99 7.67 -20.21 1.55
CA GLY A 99 6.93 -19.08 1.00
C GLY A 99 6.43 -18.11 2.08
N HIS A 100 5.84 -18.58 3.18
CA HIS A 100 5.45 -17.71 4.29
C HIS A 100 6.66 -17.11 5.02
N THR A 101 7.78 -17.82 5.15
CA THR A 101 9.00 -17.22 5.72
C THR A 101 9.49 -16.07 4.84
N LYS A 102 9.47 -16.24 3.52
CA LYS A 102 9.83 -15.18 2.58
C LYS A 102 8.83 -14.03 2.59
N ASN A 103 7.53 -14.29 2.71
CA ASN A 103 6.51 -13.24 2.79
C ASN A 103 6.59 -12.46 4.10
N ALA A 104 6.75 -13.14 5.24
CA ALA A 104 7.02 -12.49 6.52
C ALA A 104 8.28 -11.61 6.43
N LYS A 105 9.40 -12.16 5.91
CA LYS A 105 10.63 -11.39 5.69
C LYS A 105 10.45 -10.18 4.76
N SER A 106 9.53 -10.28 3.79
CA SER A 106 9.24 -9.17 2.88
C SER A 106 8.58 -7.99 3.59
N VAL A 107 7.68 -8.26 4.54
CA VAL A 107 6.82 -7.20 5.12
C VAL A 107 7.30 -6.70 6.48
N ASP A 108 7.94 -7.56 7.28
CA ASP A 108 8.25 -7.32 8.70
C ASP A 108 8.94 -5.97 8.96
N GLN A 109 10.09 -5.73 8.33
CA GLN A 109 10.85 -4.50 8.51
C GLN A 109 10.07 -3.26 8.04
N GLY A 110 9.36 -3.34 6.91
CA GLY A 110 8.61 -2.22 6.36
C GLY A 110 7.45 -1.79 7.26
N ILE A 111 6.73 -2.76 7.84
CA ILE A 111 5.64 -2.49 8.81
C ILE A 111 6.22 -1.84 10.07
N GLY A 112 7.28 -2.40 10.65
CA GLY A 112 7.92 -1.85 11.84
C GLY A 112 8.43 -0.42 11.62
N ALA A 113 9.06 -0.17 10.48
CA ALA A 113 9.52 1.16 10.08
C ALA A 113 8.36 2.16 9.95
N LEU A 114 7.25 1.76 9.30
CA LEU A 114 6.08 2.63 9.14
C LEU A 114 5.47 3.00 10.49
N LEU A 115 5.25 2.03 11.37
CA LEU A 115 4.70 2.28 12.70
C LEU A 115 5.58 3.25 13.50
N GLN A 116 6.89 2.99 13.51
CA GLN A 116 7.86 3.83 14.22
C GLN A 116 7.92 5.26 13.65
N ASP A 117 7.90 5.41 12.33
CA ASP A 117 7.99 6.71 11.66
C ASP A 117 6.69 7.51 11.83
N LEU A 118 5.52 6.85 11.81
CA LEU A 118 4.24 7.49 12.13
C LEU A 118 4.19 7.96 13.59
N GLU A 119 4.69 7.15 14.54
CA GLU A 119 4.77 7.52 15.96
C GLU A 119 5.70 8.74 16.15
N ASN A 120 6.91 8.70 15.60
CA ASN A 120 7.89 9.78 15.71
C ASN A 120 7.41 11.12 15.13
N ARG A 121 6.42 11.08 14.24
CA ARG A 121 5.82 12.26 13.58
C ARG A 121 4.52 12.70 14.23
N GLY A 122 4.05 12.00 15.28
CA GLY A 122 2.74 12.24 15.88
C GLY A 122 1.56 11.92 14.96
N LEU A 123 1.79 11.15 13.90
CA LEU A 123 0.76 10.77 12.93
C LEU A 123 0.02 9.50 13.34
N LEU A 124 0.63 8.65 14.17
CA LEU A 124 0.02 7.40 14.62
C LEU A 124 -1.26 7.65 15.45
N ASP A 125 -1.30 8.73 16.24
CA ASP A 125 -2.48 9.13 17.03
C ASP A 125 -3.71 9.46 16.17
N THR A 126 -3.51 9.77 14.90
CA THR A 126 -4.56 10.13 13.94
C THR A 126 -4.71 9.12 12.80
N THR A 127 -3.94 8.03 12.82
CA THR A 127 -3.90 7.02 11.75
C THR A 127 -4.21 5.65 12.31
N LEU A 128 -5.34 5.07 11.90
CA LEU A 128 -5.63 3.67 12.19
C LEU A 128 -4.82 2.77 11.25
N VAL A 129 -3.97 1.91 11.82
CA VAL A 129 -3.24 0.88 11.07
C VAL A 129 -3.88 -0.48 11.35
N VAL A 130 -4.34 -1.15 10.29
CA VAL A 130 -4.90 -2.49 10.36
C VAL A 130 -4.01 -3.46 9.60
N TRP A 131 -3.55 -4.51 10.27
CA TRP A 131 -2.89 -5.64 9.63
C TRP A 131 -3.77 -6.87 9.74
N MET A 132 -4.22 -7.39 8.60
CA MET A 132 -5.12 -8.53 8.54
C MET A 132 -4.81 -9.41 7.33
N GLY A 133 -5.23 -10.68 7.42
CA GLY A 133 -5.31 -11.59 6.28
C GLY A 133 -6.71 -11.61 5.67
N GLU A 134 -6.85 -12.30 4.53
CA GLU A 134 -8.13 -12.43 3.82
C GLU A 134 -9.11 -13.38 4.53
N PHE A 135 -8.62 -14.51 5.03
CA PHE A 135 -9.39 -15.53 5.74
C PHE A 135 -8.50 -16.32 6.70
N GLY A 136 -9.11 -16.93 7.72
CA GLY A 136 -8.43 -17.86 8.60
C GLY A 136 -8.17 -19.22 7.95
N ARG A 137 -7.46 -20.07 8.69
CA ARG A 137 -7.16 -21.45 8.29
C ARG A 137 -7.64 -22.43 9.33
N THR A 138 -8.23 -23.54 8.89
CA THR A 138 -8.67 -24.63 9.76
C THR A 138 -7.50 -25.21 10.56
N PRO A 139 -7.70 -25.77 11.78
CA PRO A 139 -6.61 -26.33 12.57
C PRO A 139 -6.07 -27.67 12.03
N PHE A 140 -6.71 -28.27 11.03
CA PHE A 140 -6.36 -29.59 10.49
C PHE A 140 -5.59 -29.48 9.18
N ALA A 141 -4.59 -30.36 8.99
CA ALA A 141 -3.87 -30.48 7.73
C ALA A 141 -4.65 -31.37 6.75
N GLN A 142 -4.79 -30.93 5.49
CA GLN A 142 -5.44 -31.70 4.42
C GLN A 142 -4.45 -32.56 3.61
N GLY A 143 -3.18 -32.61 4.01
CA GLY A 143 -2.10 -33.27 3.28
C GLY A 143 -0.98 -32.30 2.93
N ASN A 144 -0.35 -32.50 1.77
CA ASN A 144 1.11 -32.35 1.67
C ASN A 144 1.69 -30.92 1.71
N ASN A 145 0.91 -29.85 1.86
CA ASN A 145 1.42 -28.51 2.20
C ASN A 145 0.33 -27.45 2.48
N GLY A 146 -0.67 -27.74 3.31
CA GLY A 146 -1.82 -26.85 3.42
C GLY A 146 -2.78 -27.16 4.56
N ARG A 147 -3.56 -26.14 4.92
CA ARG A 147 -4.78 -26.25 5.73
C ARG A 147 -5.92 -25.60 4.95
N ASP A 148 -7.14 -26.10 5.13
CA ASP A 148 -8.32 -25.57 4.42
C ASP A 148 -8.62 -24.13 4.85
N HIS A 149 -9.38 -23.41 4.02
CA HIS A 149 -9.95 -22.11 4.35
C HIS A 149 -10.92 -22.23 5.52
N ASN A 150 -10.86 -21.30 6.46
CA ASN A 150 -11.86 -21.14 7.51
C ASN A 150 -12.51 -19.76 7.39
N PRO A 151 -13.57 -19.59 6.57
CA PRO A 151 -14.22 -18.30 6.37
C PRO A 151 -14.94 -17.78 7.63
N TYR A 152 -15.11 -18.61 8.65
CA TYR A 152 -15.75 -18.26 9.92
C TYR A 152 -14.76 -17.94 11.04
N GLY A 153 -13.45 -18.09 10.79
CA GLY A 153 -12.39 -17.78 11.76
C GLY A 153 -11.44 -16.72 11.23
N PHE A 154 -11.11 -15.74 12.06
CA PHE A 154 -10.05 -14.75 11.83
C PHE A 154 -9.03 -14.88 12.97
#